data_AF-R1EDK6-F1
#
_entry.id   AF-R1EDK6-F1
#
_cell.length_a   1.000
_cell.length_b   1.000
_cell.length_c   1.000
_cell.angle_alpha   90.00
_cell.angle_beta   90.00
_cell.angle_gamma   90.00
#
_symmetry.space_group_name_H-M   'P 1'
#
loop_
_entity.id
_entity.type
_entity.pdbx_description
1 polymer ?
#
loop_
_entity_poly.entity_id
_entity_poly.type
_entity_poly.pdbx_seq_one_letter_code
_entity_poly.pdbx_strand_id
1 'polypeptide(L)'
;MKGKTRAVPLATLIADAVASNRFFYSFEYSAARDPRPEDLLRRVARMGDDLRPLWIDLTWGFGDVGARTVAAARHIQKATGLPVLMHLICTDMTVADLDAALDAALLAGVRAILVMRGYTQAGCAP
;
A
#
# COMPACT_ATOMS: atom_id res chain seq x y z
N MET A 1 6.21 -30.72 5.55
CA MET A 1 5.80 -29.50 4.81
C MET A 1 5.18 -28.53 5.81
N LYS A 2 5.86 -27.45 6.19
CA LYS A 2 5.28 -26.44 7.11
C LYS A 2 4.24 -25.63 6.31
N GLY A 3 2.97 -25.71 6.70
CA GLY A 3 1.90 -24.93 6.07
C GLY A 3 2.24 -23.44 6.15
N LYS A 4 2.20 -22.74 5.01
CA LYS A 4 2.33 -21.27 5.00
C LYS A 4 1.16 -20.70 5.79
N THR A 5 1.42 -20.13 6.97
CA THR A 5 0.42 -19.38 7.73
C THR A 5 -0.11 -18.27 6.82
N ARG A 6 -1.41 -18.31 6.49
CA ARG A 6 -2.06 -17.32 5.63
C ARG A 6 -2.09 -15.99 6.38
N ALA A 7 -1.61 -14.91 5.75
CA ALA A 7 -1.67 -13.58 6.35
C ALA A 7 -3.13 -13.23 6.71
N VAL A 8 -3.32 -12.64 7.89
CA VAL A 8 -4.64 -12.22 8.37
C VAL A 8 -5.13 -11.07 7.49
N PRO A 9 -6.37 -11.10 6.97
CA PRO A 9 -6.92 -9.99 6.19
C PRO A 9 -6.96 -8.70 7.00
N LEU A 10 -6.63 -7.56 6.37
CA LEU A 10 -6.67 -6.25 7.03
C LEU A 10 -8.05 -5.94 7.65
N ALA A 11 -9.13 -6.30 6.97
CA ALA A 11 -10.48 -6.13 7.48
C ALA A 11 -10.71 -6.85 8.82
N THR A 12 -10.12 -8.04 9.02
CA THR A 12 -10.17 -8.77 10.28
C THR A 12 -9.39 -8.03 11.37
N LEU A 13 -8.18 -7.54 11.06
CA LEU A 13 -7.37 -6.77 12.02
C LEU A 13 -8.10 -5.51 12.51
N ILE A 14 -8.79 -4.80 11.60
CA ILE A 14 -9.59 -3.61 11.93
C ILE A 14 -10.81 -4.00 12.77
N ALA A 15 -11.55 -5.03 12.36
CA ALA A 15 -12.71 -5.51 13.11
C ALA A 15 -12.35 -5.93 14.54
N ASP A 16 -11.24 -6.64 14.72
CA ASP A 16 -10.74 -7.05 16.03
C ASP A 16 -10.34 -5.86 16.90
N ALA A 17 -9.69 -4.84 16.30
CA ALA A 17 -9.31 -3.63 17.01
C ALA A 17 -10.54 -2.84 17.50
N VAL A 18 -11.57 -2.72 16.65
CA VAL A 18 -12.86 -2.11 16.99
C VAL A 18 -13.57 -2.91 18.09
N ALA A 19 -13.68 -4.23 17.94
CA ALA A 19 -14.35 -5.10 18.92
C ALA A 19 -13.65 -5.09 20.29
N SER A 20 -12.33 -4.95 20.30
CA SER A 20 -11.52 -4.85 21.53
C SER A 20 -11.53 -3.44 22.14
N ASN A 21 -12.24 -2.48 21.55
CA ASN A 21 -12.22 -1.06 21.92
C ASN A 21 -10.78 -0.50 22.05
N ARG A 22 -9.87 -0.97 21.20
CA ARG A 22 -8.47 -0.56 21.19
C ARG A 22 -8.32 0.66 20.28
N PHE A 23 -7.63 1.69 20.74
CA PHE A 23 -7.24 2.80 19.86
C PHE A 23 -6.23 2.33 18.81
N PHE A 24 -6.43 2.72 17.55
CA PHE A 24 -5.51 2.40 16.45
C PHE A 24 -5.48 3.53 15.43
N TYR A 25 -4.44 3.52 14.59
CA TYR A 25 -4.23 4.48 13.51
C TYR A 25 -3.42 3.83 12.39
N SER A 26 -3.40 4.51 11.25
CA SER A 26 -2.59 4.19 10.08
C SER A 26 -1.86 5.43 9.59
N PHE A 27 -0.91 5.24 8.68
CA PHE A 27 -0.18 6.31 8.02
C PHE A 27 -0.22 6.14 6.51
N GLU A 28 -0.40 7.25 5.79
CA GLU A 28 -0.32 7.27 4.32
C GLU A 28 1.05 7.80 3.87
N TYR A 29 1.66 7.12 2.90
CA TYR A 29 2.92 7.52 2.28
C TYR A 29 2.83 7.53 0.76
N SER A 30 3.73 8.28 0.11
CA SER A 30 3.82 8.35 -1.34
C SER A 30 5.20 7.96 -1.84
N ALA A 31 5.26 6.96 -2.72
CA ALA A 31 6.50 6.54 -3.37
C ALA A 31 7.05 7.58 -4.34
N ALA A 32 6.26 8.58 -4.75
CA ALA A 32 6.66 9.62 -5.69
C ALA A 32 7.47 10.76 -5.05
N ARG A 33 7.30 11.01 -3.75
CA ARG A 33 7.83 12.21 -3.08
C ARG A 33 9.29 12.08 -2.65
N ASP A 34 9.75 10.87 -2.37
CA ASP A 34 11.10 10.65 -1.89
C ASP A 34 12.10 10.57 -3.08
N PRO A 35 13.25 11.30 -3.00
CA PRO A 35 14.26 11.29 -4.06
C PRO A 35 14.85 9.91 -4.32
N ARG A 36 14.89 9.07 -3.28
CA ARG A 36 15.36 7.69 -3.37
C ARG A 36 14.40 6.76 -2.62
N PRO A 37 14.12 5.54 -3.13
CA PRO A 37 13.22 4.60 -2.47
C PRO A 37 13.62 4.27 -1.02
N GLU A 38 14.92 4.28 -0.69
CA GLU A 38 15.43 3.95 0.63
C GLU A 38 15.05 4.98 1.69
N ASP A 39 14.82 6.25 1.30
CA ASP A 39 14.38 7.29 2.22
C ASP A 39 12.97 7.02 2.74
N LEU A 40 12.07 6.56 1.86
CA LEU A 40 10.73 6.08 2.23
C LEU A 40 10.84 4.86 3.16
N LEU A 41 11.62 3.85 2.77
CA LEU A 41 11.76 2.61 3.54
C LEU A 41 12.27 2.86 4.96
N ARG A 42 13.30 3.70 5.11
CA ARG A 42 13.81 4.08 6.45
C ARG A 42 12.78 4.80 7.29
N ARG A 43 11.97 5.68 6.68
CA ARG A 43 10.92 6.42 7.38
C ARG A 43 9.81 5.48 7.86
N VAL A 44 9.36 4.59 6.99
CA VAL A 44 8.33 3.58 7.31
C VAL A 44 8.82 2.61 8.37
N ALA A 45 10.08 2.14 8.29
CA ALA A 45 10.66 1.26 9.30
C ALA A 45 10.68 1.94 10.68
N ARG A 46 11.25 3.15 10.77
CA ARG A 46 11.30 3.91 12.03
C ARG A 46 9.91 4.14 12.62
N MET A 47 8.97 4.65 11.83
CA MET A 47 7.60 4.90 12.31
C MET A 47 6.84 3.61 12.62
N GLY A 48 7.13 2.53 11.89
CA GLY A 48 6.58 1.21 12.13
C GLY A 48 6.98 0.65 13.49
N ASP A 49 8.27 0.75 13.83
CA ASP A 49 8.80 0.24 15.10
C ASP A 49 8.40 1.12 16.29
N ASP A 50 8.51 2.46 16.15
CA ASP A 50 8.27 3.40 17.25
C ASP A 50 6.77 3.56 17.58
N LEU A 51 5.92 3.59 16.55
CA LEU A 51 4.51 3.94 16.68
C LEU A 51 3.59 2.73 16.52
N ARG A 52 4.00 1.69 15.79
CA ARG A 52 3.22 0.45 15.57
C ARG A 52 1.80 0.72 15.05
N PRO A 53 1.67 1.39 13.87
CA PRO A 53 0.37 1.55 13.24
C PRO A 53 -0.24 0.19 12.90
N LEU A 54 -1.57 0.10 12.83
CA LEU A 54 -2.24 -1.17 12.53
C LEU A 54 -2.02 -1.59 11.07
N TRP A 55 -1.89 -0.61 10.17
CA TRP A 55 -1.49 -0.79 8.77
C TRP A 55 -0.92 0.54 8.23
N ILE A 56 -0.44 0.52 6.98
CA ILE A 56 -0.09 1.74 6.25
C ILE A 56 -0.73 1.77 4.86
N ASP A 57 -0.84 2.97 4.30
CA ASP A 57 -1.37 3.22 2.98
C ASP A 57 -0.24 3.69 2.06
N LEU A 58 -0.25 3.22 0.81
CA LEU A 58 0.65 3.72 -0.24
C LEU A 58 -0.16 4.31 -1.39
N THR A 59 0.06 5.60 -1.65
CA THR A 59 -0.64 6.34 -2.71
C THR A 59 -0.33 5.78 -4.10
N TRP A 60 -1.25 5.97 -5.03
CA TRP A 60 -1.10 5.67 -6.45
C TRP A 60 -1.08 6.98 -7.25
N GLY A 61 -0.43 6.96 -8.41
CA GLY A 61 -0.35 8.10 -9.31
C GLY A 61 -0.04 7.70 -10.74
N PHE A 62 0.06 8.69 -11.62
CA PHE A 62 0.33 8.52 -13.04
C PHE A 62 1.81 8.17 -13.32
N GLY A 63 2.08 7.79 -14.58
CA GLY A 63 3.42 7.45 -15.03
C GLY A 63 4.00 6.23 -14.29
N ASP A 64 5.22 6.36 -13.79
CA ASP A 64 5.94 5.28 -13.10
C ASP A 64 5.53 5.11 -11.62
N VAL A 65 4.68 6.00 -11.09
CA VAL A 65 4.33 6.02 -9.66
C VAL A 65 3.63 4.74 -9.23
N GLY A 66 2.72 4.18 -10.03
CA GLY A 66 2.06 2.90 -9.73
C GLY A 66 3.07 1.75 -9.57
N ALA A 67 4.04 1.66 -10.47
CA ALA A 67 5.10 0.65 -10.39
C ALA A 67 6.01 0.85 -9.17
N ARG A 68 6.37 2.11 -8.85
CA ARG A 68 7.11 2.46 -7.64
C ARG A 68 6.33 2.10 -6.38
N THR A 69 5.02 2.31 -6.36
CA THR A 69 4.13 1.95 -5.25
C THR A 69 4.08 0.44 -5.03
N VAL A 70 3.94 -0.35 -6.09
CA VAL A 70 3.98 -1.83 -5.99
C VAL A 70 5.33 -2.32 -5.47
N ALA A 71 6.43 -1.75 -5.98
CA ALA A 71 7.78 -2.08 -5.51
C ALA A 71 7.97 -1.71 -4.03
N ALA A 72 7.54 -0.52 -3.61
CA ALA A 72 7.59 -0.08 -2.21
C ALA A 72 6.75 -1.00 -1.31
N ALA A 73 5.53 -1.36 -1.71
CA ALA A 73 4.66 -2.26 -0.97
C ALA A 73 5.32 -3.61 -0.69
N ARG A 74 5.98 -4.19 -1.70
CA ARG A 74 6.71 -5.45 -1.54
C ARG A 74 7.85 -5.34 -0.53
N HIS A 75 8.65 -4.28 -0.62
CA HIS A 75 9.80 -4.09 0.25
C HIS A 75 9.37 -3.81 1.69
N ILE A 76 8.39 -2.93 1.89
CA ILE A 76 7.89 -2.57 3.22
C ILE A 76 7.31 -3.80 3.92
N GLN A 77 6.39 -4.53 3.29
CA GLN A 77 5.79 -5.73 3.91
C GLN A 77 6.85 -6.76 4.31
N LYS A 78 7.88 -6.94 3.48
CA LYS A 78 8.99 -7.85 3.78
C LYS A 78 9.86 -7.37 4.93
N ALA A 79 10.12 -6.06 5.02
CA ALA A 79 11.02 -5.47 6.00
C ALA A 79 10.36 -5.28 7.37
N THR A 80 9.10 -4.85 7.41
CA THR A 80 8.42 -4.44 8.64
C THR A 80 7.32 -5.42 9.08
N GLY A 81 6.83 -6.28 8.17
CA GLY A 81 5.66 -7.13 8.42
C GLY A 81 4.34 -6.36 8.52
N LEU A 82 4.35 -5.03 8.33
CA LEU A 82 3.14 -4.21 8.37
C LEU A 82 2.23 -4.53 7.18
N PRO A 83 0.91 -4.67 7.40
CA PRO A 83 -0.05 -4.73 6.31
C PRO A 83 0.02 -3.43 5.48
N VAL A 84 0.03 -3.57 4.16
CA VAL A 84 -0.03 -2.46 3.23
C VAL A 84 -1.38 -2.46 2.52
N LEU A 85 -2.08 -1.33 2.60
CA LEU A 85 -3.21 -0.99 1.76
C LEU A 85 -2.70 -0.14 0.59
N MET A 86 -2.84 -0.66 -0.62
CA MET A 86 -2.36 0.02 -1.82
C MET A 86 -3.51 0.80 -2.44
N HIS A 87 -3.29 2.08 -2.76
CA HIS A 87 -4.26 2.83 -3.54
C HIS A 87 -4.26 2.30 -4.99
N LEU A 88 -5.39 2.44 -5.68
CA LEU A 88 -5.50 2.21 -7.11
C LEU A 88 -6.48 3.22 -7.70
N ILE A 89 -6.00 4.06 -8.61
CA ILE A 89 -6.82 5.05 -9.34
C ILE A 89 -7.23 4.44 -10.67
N CYS A 90 -8.50 4.54 -11.06
CA CYS A 90 -9.01 3.92 -12.29
C CYS A 90 -9.11 4.88 -13.49
N THR A 91 -9.11 6.20 -13.28
CA THR A 91 -9.12 7.18 -14.39
C THR A 91 -7.86 7.04 -15.24
N ASP A 92 -8.03 7.18 -16.57
CA ASP A 92 -6.97 7.03 -17.58
C ASP A 92 -6.31 5.63 -17.62
N MET A 93 -6.96 4.59 -17.08
CA MET A 93 -6.54 3.20 -17.19
C MET A 93 -7.51 2.39 -18.08
N THR A 94 -6.96 1.55 -18.95
CA THR A 94 -7.73 0.51 -19.63
C THR A 94 -7.97 -0.69 -18.70
N VAL A 95 -8.86 -1.61 -19.09
CA VAL A 95 -9.06 -2.87 -18.37
C VAL A 95 -7.76 -3.67 -18.29
N ALA A 96 -6.97 -3.72 -19.37
CA ALA A 96 -5.69 -4.41 -19.38
C ALA A 96 -4.67 -3.78 -18.41
N ASP A 97 -4.67 -2.44 -18.29
CA ASP A 97 -3.81 -1.75 -17.32
C ASP A 97 -4.21 -2.09 -15.87
N LEU A 98 -5.52 -2.18 -15.60
CA LEU A 98 -6.03 -2.57 -14.29
C LEU A 98 -5.66 -4.02 -13.95
N ASP A 99 -5.84 -4.95 -14.89
CA ASP A 99 -5.46 -6.36 -14.71
C ASP A 99 -3.95 -6.48 -14.41
N ALA A 100 -3.11 -5.80 -15.20
CA ALA A 100 -1.66 -5.78 -14.97
C ALA A 100 -1.28 -5.21 -13.60
N ALA A 101 -1.95 -4.14 -13.15
CA ALA A 101 -1.72 -3.53 -11.84
C ALA A 101 -2.13 -4.48 -10.70
N LEU A 102 -3.27 -5.15 -10.83
CA LEU A 102 -3.76 -6.13 -9.84
C LEU A 102 -2.86 -7.37 -9.77
N ASP A 103 -2.40 -7.88 -10.91
CA ASP A 103 -1.44 -8.99 -10.97
C ASP A 103 -0.11 -8.63 -10.33
N ALA A 104 0.41 -7.43 -10.62
CA ALA A 104 1.64 -6.93 -10.00
C ALA A 104 1.50 -6.80 -8.48
N ALA A 105 0.37 -6.27 -8.00
CA ALA A 105 0.04 -6.18 -6.58
C ALA A 105 -0.05 -7.57 -5.92
N LEU A 106 -0.72 -8.51 -6.58
CA LEU A 106 -0.88 -9.89 -6.12
C LEU A 106 0.49 -10.58 -5.95
N LEU A 107 1.37 -10.45 -6.95
CA LEU A 107 2.75 -10.96 -6.96
C LEU A 107 3.63 -10.27 -5.91
N ALA A 108 3.40 -8.99 -5.64
CA ALA A 108 4.06 -8.23 -4.58
C ALA A 108 3.59 -8.62 -3.17
N GLY A 109 2.54 -9.45 -3.05
CA GLY A 109 1.99 -9.88 -1.77
C GLY A 109 0.92 -8.94 -1.19
N VAL A 110 0.53 -7.88 -1.92
CA VAL A 110 -0.53 -6.96 -1.50
C VAL A 110 -1.87 -7.68 -1.48
N ARG A 111 -2.65 -7.48 -0.41
CA ARG A 111 -3.97 -8.11 -0.21
C ARG A 111 -5.07 -7.12 0.19
N ALA A 112 -4.74 -5.84 0.30
CA ALA A 112 -5.69 -4.77 0.57
C ALA A 112 -5.48 -3.67 -0.47
N ILE A 113 -6.57 -3.29 -1.16
CA ILE A 113 -6.56 -2.27 -2.20
C ILE A 113 -7.68 -1.27 -1.91
N LEU A 114 -7.34 0.02 -1.90
CA LEU A 114 -8.31 1.11 -1.89
C LEU A 114 -8.50 1.62 -3.32
N VAL A 115 -9.62 1.22 -3.92
CA VAL A 115 -9.98 1.60 -5.28
C VAL A 115 -10.65 2.97 -5.27
N MET A 116 -10.17 3.88 -6.09
CA MET A 116 -10.68 5.23 -6.23
C MET A 116 -10.88 5.58 -7.69
N ARG A 117 -11.84 6.47 -7.98
CA ARG A 117 -11.97 7.06 -9.31
C ARG A 117 -10.66 7.75 -9.73
N GLY A 118 -10.18 8.65 -8.86
CA GLY A 118 -9.04 9.52 -9.13
C GLY A 118 -9.40 10.80 -9.89
N TYR A 119 -8.37 11.38 -10.50
CA TYR A 119 -8.39 12.60 -11.31
C TYR A 119 -7.78 12.29 -12.69
N THR A 120 -7.88 13.19 -13.67
CA THR A 120 -7.20 13.01 -14.96
C THR A 120 -5.80 13.60 -14.90
N GLN A 121 -4.88 13.10 -15.73
CA GLN A 121 -3.54 13.69 -15.83
C GLN A 121 -3.59 15.16 -16.30
N ALA A 122 -4.57 15.51 -17.14
CA ALA A 122 -4.81 16.88 -17.59
C ALA A 122 -5.20 17.85 -16.45
N GLY A 123 -5.84 17.34 -15.38
CA GLY A 123 -6.13 18.13 -14.18
C GLY A 123 -4.95 18.27 -13.21
N CYS A 124 -3.80 17.67 -13.53
CA CYS A 124 -2.58 17.68 -12.72
C CYS A 124 -1.40 18.41 -13.41
N ALA A 125 -1.66 19.04 -14.56
CA ALA A 125 -0.69 19.93 -15.20
C ALA A 125 -0.40 21.13 -14.28
N PRO A 126 0.87 21.58 -14.18
CA PRO A 126 1.24 22.74 -13.36
C PRO A 126 0.56 24.03 -13.82
#